data_AF-A0A7S2M341-F1
#
_entry.id   AF-A0A7S2M341-F1
#
_cell.length_a   1.000
_cell.length_b   1.000
_cell.length_c   1.000
_cell.angle_alpha   90.00
_cell.angle_beta   90.00
_cell.angle_gamma   90.00
#
_symmetry.space_group_name_H-M   'P 1'
#
loop_
_entity.id
_entity.type
_entity.pdbx_description
1 polymer ?
#
loop_
_entity_poly.entity_id
_entity_poly.type
_entity_poly.pdbx_seq_one_letter_code
_entity_poly.pdbx_strand_id
1 'polypeptide(L)'
;CPCSYHRVQVIPRYFCGENPVRQLVDAGINVMLNSDDPAYFFMGNVNPGGRADDATAYDGFLNSNYLRTARDCGLTPDELVALARNSFEASFLKREQLDSHLGELARYCESWRPASAS
;
A
#
# COMPACT_ATOMS: atom_id res chain seq x y z
N CYS A 1 3.36 -8.08 1.79
CA CYS A 1 4.24 -7.09 2.45
C CYS A 1 5.35 -6.69 1.49
N PRO A 2 5.10 -5.72 0.58
CA PRO A 2 6.00 -5.39 -0.52
C PRO A 2 7.45 -5.09 -0.13
N CYS A 3 7.67 -4.17 0.82
CA CYS A 3 9.03 -3.81 1.26
C CYS A 3 9.74 -4.99 1.95
N SER A 4 9.02 -5.79 2.73
CA SER A 4 9.52 -7.03 3.32
C SER A 4 9.99 -8.01 2.24
N TYR A 5 9.12 -8.36 1.29
CA TYR A 5 9.44 -9.32 0.21
C TYR A 5 10.68 -8.91 -0.58
N HIS A 6 10.81 -7.62 -0.87
CA HIS A 6 11.99 -7.08 -1.52
C HIS A 6 13.24 -7.21 -0.64
N ARG A 7 13.15 -6.85 0.65
CA ARG A 7 14.31 -6.78 1.54
C ARG A 7 14.82 -8.16 1.98
N VAL A 8 13.93 -9.11 2.21
CA VAL A 8 14.27 -10.50 2.55
C VAL A 8 14.45 -11.39 1.33
N GLN A 9 14.33 -10.82 0.11
CA GLN A 9 14.54 -11.51 -1.17
C GLN A 9 13.66 -12.75 -1.38
N VAL A 10 12.43 -12.77 -0.83
CA VAL A 10 11.43 -13.81 -1.13
C VAL A 10 11.16 -13.85 -2.64
N ILE A 11 11.16 -12.68 -3.27
CA ILE A 11 11.12 -12.52 -4.71
C ILE A 11 12.36 -11.72 -5.12
N PRO A 12 13.27 -12.28 -5.96
CA PRO A 12 14.56 -11.67 -6.26
C PRO A 12 14.47 -10.25 -6.82
N ARG A 13 13.38 -9.93 -7.52
CA ARG A 13 13.14 -8.61 -8.12
C ARG A 13 11.69 -8.14 -7.95
N TYR A 14 11.18 -8.10 -6.72
CA TYR A 14 9.80 -7.66 -6.45
C TYR A 14 9.48 -6.25 -6.99
N PHE A 15 10.39 -5.30 -6.84
CA PHE A 15 10.21 -3.93 -7.35
C PHE A 15 11.04 -3.77 -8.62
N CYS A 16 10.47 -3.09 -9.63
CA CYS A 16 11.07 -2.93 -10.96
C CYS A 16 11.40 -4.28 -11.64
N GLY A 17 10.60 -5.33 -11.38
CA GLY A 17 10.79 -6.66 -11.94
C GLY A 17 9.50 -7.48 -11.90
N GLU A 18 9.47 -8.52 -11.09
CA GLU A 18 8.27 -9.32 -10.84
C GLU A 18 7.22 -8.50 -10.11
N ASN A 19 6.00 -8.41 -10.66
CA ASN A 19 4.92 -7.60 -10.10
C ASN A 19 3.80 -8.49 -9.51
N PRO A 20 4.04 -9.23 -8.42
CA PRO A 20 3.06 -10.17 -7.90
C PRO A 20 1.79 -9.46 -7.42
N VAL A 21 1.85 -8.23 -6.89
CA VAL A 21 0.63 -7.50 -6.52
C VAL A 21 -0.21 -7.17 -7.74
N ARG A 22 0.39 -6.69 -8.84
CA ARG A 22 -0.34 -6.47 -10.10
C ARG A 22 -1.01 -7.74 -10.58
N GLN A 23 -0.28 -8.87 -10.59
CA GLN A 23 -0.81 -10.16 -11.01
C GLN A 23 -2.00 -10.62 -10.15
N LEU A 24 -1.92 -10.44 -8.83
CA LEU A 24 -3.01 -10.79 -7.92
C LEU A 24 -4.23 -9.86 -8.11
N VAL A 25 -4.01 -8.56 -8.29
CA VAL A 25 -5.09 -7.60 -8.58
C VAL A 25 -5.75 -7.91 -9.92
N ASP A 26 -4.97 -8.20 -10.97
CA ASP A 26 -5.49 -8.63 -12.29
C ASP A 26 -6.30 -9.92 -12.22
N ALA A 27 -5.90 -10.84 -11.33
CA ALA A 27 -6.61 -12.08 -11.07
C ALA A 27 -7.89 -11.89 -10.23
N GLY A 28 -8.21 -10.67 -9.80
CA GLY A 28 -9.38 -10.39 -8.94
C GLY A 28 -9.24 -10.95 -7.52
N ILE A 29 -8.02 -11.22 -7.07
CA ILE A 29 -7.77 -11.71 -5.72
C ILE A 29 -7.92 -10.56 -4.72
N ASN A 30 -8.51 -10.87 -3.56
CA ASN A 30 -8.63 -9.93 -2.46
C ASN A 30 -7.24 -9.68 -1.82
N VAL A 31 -6.57 -8.61 -2.26
CA VAL A 31 -5.20 -8.25 -1.82
C VAL A 31 -5.24 -7.11 -0.80
N MET A 32 -4.36 -7.20 0.19
CA MET A 32 -4.08 -6.16 1.18
C MET A 32 -2.57 -5.87 1.24
N LEU A 33 -2.19 -4.61 1.43
CA LEU A 33 -0.80 -4.22 1.66
C LEU A 33 -0.54 -4.05 3.15
N ASN A 34 0.58 -4.62 3.62
CA ASN A 34 0.99 -4.63 5.02
C ASN A 34 2.48 -4.33 5.13
N SER A 35 2.91 -3.73 6.24
CA SER A 35 4.31 -3.35 6.48
C SER A 35 5.19 -4.48 6.99
N ASP A 36 4.60 -5.51 7.61
CA ASP A 36 5.33 -6.57 8.30
C ASP A 36 6.15 -5.94 9.44
N ASP A 37 7.49 -5.98 9.40
CA ASP A 37 8.41 -5.33 10.35
C ASP A 37 9.01 -4.01 9.79
N PRO A 38 8.27 -2.88 9.78
CA PRO A 38 8.64 -1.68 9.03
C PRO A 38 10.04 -1.13 9.35
N ALA A 39 10.46 -1.17 10.62
CA ALA A 39 11.75 -0.67 11.08
C ALA A 39 12.97 -1.37 10.44
N TYR A 40 12.79 -2.57 9.88
CA TYR A 40 13.84 -3.35 9.22
C TYR A 40 13.88 -3.17 7.70
N PHE A 41 12.85 -2.57 7.11
CA PHE A 41 12.63 -2.58 5.66
C PHE A 41 12.74 -1.20 5.00
N PHE A 42 13.52 -0.31 5.60
CA PHE A 42 13.85 0.95 4.95
C PHE A 42 14.79 0.73 3.75
N MET A 43 14.65 1.58 2.74
CA MET A 43 15.41 1.60 1.49
C MET A 43 15.79 3.04 1.18
N GLY A 44 17.07 3.31 0.92
CA GLY A 44 17.58 4.67 0.73
C GLY A 44 17.91 5.37 2.04
N ASN A 45 18.02 6.69 2.01
CA ASN A 45 18.29 7.50 3.19
C ASN A 45 16.99 7.74 3.95
N VAL A 46 17.04 7.70 5.28
CA VAL A 46 15.91 8.06 6.13
C VAL A 46 16.37 9.10 7.12
N ASN A 47 15.47 9.98 7.54
CA ASN A 47 15.77 10.98 8.55
C ASN A 47 16.10 10.32 9.92
N PRO A 48 16.60 11.07 10.92
CA PRO A 48 16.91 10.52 12.25
C PRO A 48 15.72 9.84 12.97
N GLY A 49 14.48 10.11 12.55
CA GLY A 49 13.27 9.45 13.03
C GLY A 49 12.90 8.16 12.27
N GLY A 50 13.75 7.70 11.36
CA GLY A 50 13.52 6.50 10.55
C GLY A 50 12.37 6.65 9.56
N ARG A 51 12.10 7.87 9.08
CA ARG A 51 11.09 8.16 8.03
C ARG A 51 11.77 8.55 6.73
N ALA A 52 11.14 8.23 5.61
CA ALA A 52 11.63 8.62 4.29
C ALA A 52 11.72 10.15 4.24
N ASP A 53 12.89 10.66 3.85
CA ASP A 53 13.19 12.10 3.78
C ASP A 53 13.08 12.67 2.37
N ASP A 54 13.07 11.81 1.35
CA ASP A 54 12.85 12.15 -0.05
C ASP A 54 12.03 11.08 -0.81
N ALA A 55 11.70 11.36 -2.08
CA ALA A 55 10.88 10.50 -2.92
C ALA A 55 11.58 9.21 -3.40
N THR A 56 12.88 9.10 -3.19
CA THR A 56 13.69 7.91 -3.51
C THR A 56 13.82 6.97 -2.32
N ALA A 57 13.61 7.50 -1.11
CA ALA A 57 13.58 6.78 0.14
C ALA A 57 12.22 6.13 0.43
N TYR A 58 12.26 4.99 1.13
CA TYR A 58 11.11 4.30 1.65
C TYR A 58 11.43 3.82 3.06
N ASP A 59 10.57 4.10 4.01
CA ASP A 59 10.81 3.79 5.44
C ASP A 59 10.24 2.44 5.89
N GLY A 60 9.70 1.65 4.97
CA GLY A 60 9.09 0.35 5.28
C GLY A 60 7.71 0.44 5.96
N PHE A 61 7.26 1.62 6.39
CA PHE A 61 5.92 1.80 6.96
C PHE A 61 4.83 1.66 5.89
N LEU A 62 3.57 1.61 6.34
CA LEU A 62 2.42 1.32 5.49
C LEU A 62 2.37 2.24 4.26
N ASN A 63 2.53 3.56 4.46
CA ASN A 63 2.54 4.53 3.36
C ASN A 63 3.64 4.23 2.33
N SER A 64 4.85 3.87 2.76
CA SER A 64 5.93 3.47 1.86
C SER A 64 5.57 2.23 1.04
N ASN A 65 4.91 1.24 1.65
CA ASN A 65 4.45 0.06 0.92
C ASN A 65 3.39 0.43 -0.14
N TYR A 66 2.43 1.30 0.19
CA TYR A 66 1.45 1.80 -0.78
C TYR A 66 2.11 2.58 -1.92
N LEU A 67 2.93 3.59 -1.61
CA LEU A 67 3.58 4.45 -2.60
C LEU A 67 4.49 3.67 -3.54
N ARG A 68 5.30 2.76 -3.00
CA ARG A 68 6.21 1.96 -3.81
C ARG A 68 5.46 0.99 -4.71
N THR A 69 4.45 0.30 -4.17
CA THR A 69 3.64 -0.64 -4.93
C THR A 69 2.84 0.07 -6.01
N ALA A 70 2.26 1.23 -5.71
CA ALA A 70 1.57 2.05 -6.71
C ALA A 70 2.50 2.39 -7.89
N ARG A 71 3.70 2.90 -7.58
CA ARG A 71 4.69 3.30 -8.57
C ARG A 71 5.17 2.12 -9.43
N ASP A 72 5.59 1.02 -8.79
CA ASP A 72 6.30 -0.07 -9.47
C ASP A 72 5.36 -1.11 -10.09
N CYS A 73 4.17 -1.29 -9.53
CA CYS A 73 3.15 -2.19 -10.08
C CYS A 73 2.13 -1.46 -10.96
N GLY A 74 2.26 -0.13 -11.14
CA GLY A 74 1.37 0.67 -11.98
C GLY A 74 -0.09 0.65 -11.50
N LEU A 75 -0.30 0.66 -10.18
CA LEU A 75 -1.66 0.66 -9.62
C LEU A 75 -2.29 2.05 -9.73
N THR A 76 -3.56 2.08 -10.10
CA THR A 76 -4.37 3.29 -10.16
C THR A 76 -4.80 3.75 -8.75
N PRO A 77 -5.19 5.03 -8.58
CA PRO A 77 -5.77 5.49 -7.32
C PRO A 77 -6.97 4.64 -6.86
N ASP A 78 -7.82 4.23 -7.80
CA ASP A 78 -9.02 3.44 -7.50
C ASP A 78 -8.65 2.03 -7.00
N GLU A 79 -7.59 1.43 -7.54
CA GLU A 79 -7.05 0.17 -7.05
C GLU A 79 -6.43 0.32 -5.66
N LEU A 80 -5.74 1.43 -5.36
CA LEU A 80 -5.22 1.70 -4.02
C LEU A 80 -6.36 1.84 -2.98
N VAL A 81 -7.46 2.48 -3.38
CA VAL A 81 -8.68 2.56 -2.55
C VAL A 81 -9.28 1.17 -2.34
N ALA A 82 -9.31 0.33 -3.37
CA ALA A 82 -9.75 -1.06 -3.25
C ALA A 82 -8.87 -1.86 -2.28
N LEU A 83 -7.54 -1.75 -2.36
CA LEU A 83 -6.61 -2.41 -1.42
C LEU A 83 -6.81 -1.95 0.03
N ALA A 84 -7.11 -0.65 0.24
CA ALA A 84 -7.44 -0.12 1.56
C ALA A 84 -8.78 -0.67 2.07
N ARG A 85 -9.80 -0.69 1.21
CA ARG A 85 -11.13 -1.28 1.51
C ARG A 85 -11.01 -2.76 1.88
N ASN A 86 -10.26 -3.53 1.10
CA ASN A 86 -9.98 -4.94 1.34
C ASN A 86 -9.39 -5.17 2.73
N SER A 87 -8.50 -4.30 3.20
CA SER A 87 -7.91 -4.36 4.54
C SER A 87 -8.95 -4.23 5.66
N PHE A 88 -9.95 -3.36 5.48
CA PHE A 88 -11.06 -3.26 6.42
C PHE A 88 -11.99 -4.48 6.33
N GLU A 89 -12.41 -4.86 5.12
CA GLU A 89 -13.34 -5.97 4.91
C GLU A 89 -12.79 -7.32 5.40
N ALA A 90 -11.48 -7.53 5.30
CA ALA A 90 -10.80 -8.72 5.79
C ALA A 90 -10.37 -8.64 7.28
N SER A 91 -10.63 -7.52 7.96
CA SER A 91 -10.30 -7.35 9.37
C SER A 91 -11.23 -8.18 10.27
N PHE A 92 -10.80 -8.42 11.52
CA PHE A 92 -11.63 -9.08 12.54
C PHE A 92 -12.52 -8.10 13.32
N LEU A 93 -12.83 -6.94 12.75
CA LEU A 93 -13.70 -5.96 13.36
C LEU A 93 -15.15 -6.45 13.42
N LYS A 94 -15.89 -5.96 14.42
CA LYS A 94 -17.35 -6.12 14.43
C LYS A 94 -17.97 -5.30 13.31
N ARG A 95 -19.14 -5.72 12.85
CA ARG A 95 -19.84 -5.10 11.72
C ARG A 95 -19.99 -3.58 11.85
N GLU A 96 -20.37 -3.10 13.02
CA GLU A 96 -20.54 -1.66 13.29
C GLU A 96 -19.24 -0.86 13.12
N GLN A 97 -18.11 -1.38 13.63
CA GLN A 97 -16.80 -0.74 13.50
C GLN A 97 -16.32 -0.79 12.04
N LEU A 98 -16.53 -1.93 11.37
CA LEU A 98 -16.23 -2.09 9.96
C LEU A 98 -16.98 -1.06 9.11
N ASP A 99 -18.30 -0.94 9.29
CA ASP A 99 -19.12 0.01 8.54
C ASP A 99 -18.71 1.46 8.81
N SER A 100 -18.33 1.79 10.05
CA SER A 100 -17.80 3.11 10.40
C SER A 100 -16.52 3.44 9.62
N HIS A 101 -15.54 2.54 9.61
CA HIS A 101 -14.28 2.74 8.88
C HIS A 101 -14.46 2.78 7.37
N LEU A 102 -15.33 1.93 6.81
CA LEU A 102 -15.64 1.97 5.38
C LEU A 102 -16.31 3.29 4.98
N GLY A 103 -17.16 3.85 5.84
CA GLY A 103 -17.74 5.18 5.66
C GLY A 103 -16.70 6.30 5.74
N GLU A 104 -15.73 6.20 6.66
CA GLU A 104 -14.63 7.16 6.76
C GLU A 104 -13.73 7.13 5.53
N LEU A 105 -13.35 5.94 5.06
CA LEU A 105 -12.60 5.75 3.82
C LEU A 105 -13.32 6.38 2.63
N ALA A 106 -14.62 6.12 2.47
CA ALA A 106 -15.42 6.69 1.38
C ALA A 106 -15.40 8.23 1.41
N ARG A 107 -15.67 8.85 2.57
CA ARG A 107 -15.64 10.31 2.73
C ARG A 107 -14.26 10.89 2.42
N TYR A 108 -13.19 10.24 2.89
CA TYR A 108 -11.83 10.69 2.62
C TYR A 108 -11.55 10.68 1.11
N CYS A 109 -11.86 9.58 0.42
CA CYS A 109 -11.65 9.46 -1.02
C CYS A 109 -12.49 10.44 -1.84
N GLU A 110 -13.75 10.70 -1.46
CA GLU A 110 -14.59 11.72 -2.08
C GLU A 110 -14.00 13.12 -1.92
N SER A 111 -13.43 13.44 -0.75
CA SER A 111 -12.80 14.73 -0.49
C SER A 111 -11.47 14.93 -1.21
N TRP A 112 -10.78 13.84 -1.56
CA TRP A 112 -9.42 13.88 -2.10
C TRP A 112 -9.34 13.67 -3.61
N ARG A 113 -10.34 13.05 -4.26
CA ARG A 113 -10.36 12.94 -5.73
C ARG A 113 -10.29 14.36 -6.31
N PRO A 114 -9.17 14.76 -6.97
CA PRO A 114 -9.15 16.05 -7.63
C PRO A 114 -10.31 16.06 -8.62
N ALA A 115 -11.09 17.15 -8.64
CA ALA A 115 -12.11 17.36 -9.65
C ALA A 115 -11.48 16.96 -10.99
N SER A 116 -12.08 15.96 -11.65
CA SER A 116 -11.55 15.35 -12.86
C SER A 116 -10.95 16.43 -13.73
N ALA A 117 -9.65 16.33 -14.02
CA ALA A 117 -8.96 17.28 -14.89
C ALA A 117 -9.71 17.27 -16.22
N SER A 118 -10.52 18.31 -16.42
CA SER A 118 -11.24 18.62 -17.65
C SER A 118 -10.27 19.04 -18.74
#